data_AF-A0A6H2NTJ8-F1
#
_entry.id   AF-A0A6H2NTJ8-F1
#
_cell.length_a   1.000
_cell.length_b   1.000
_cell.length_c   1.000
_cell.angle_alpha   90.00
_cell.angle_beta   90.00
_cell.angle_gamma   90.00
#
_symmetry.space_group_name_H-M   'P 1'
#
loop_
_entity.id
_entity.type
_entity.pdbx_description
1 polymer ?
#
loop_
_entity_poly.entity_id
_entity_poly.type
_entity_poly.pdbx_seq_one_letter_code
_entity_poly.pdbx_strand_id
1 'polypeptide(L)'
;MAESIKKFTVQCDFKGQSSPFAIYIGNPKSDAHPIHHQDSWLVKERGGNIPNKVKESLQKLYKLSQENGVSFSELCAYAITVVSNNDKKSDDKQ
;
A
#
# COMPACT_ATOMS: atom_id res chain seq x y z
N MET A 1 12.48 18.83 4.39
CA MET A 1 11.63 17.94 5.21
C MET A 1 11.81 16.54 4.64
N ALA A 2 12.21 15.56 5.44
CA ALA A 2 12.66 14.26 4.94
C ALA A 2 11.47 13.41 4.49
N GLU A 3 11.24 13.33 3.18
CA GLU A 3 10.21 12.50 2.56
C GLU A 3 10.66 11.02 2.62
N SER A 4 10.23 10.31 3.65
CA SER A 4 10.60 8.91 3.85
C SER A 4 9.77 7.98 2.96
N ILE A 5 10.41 7.41 1.94
CA ILE A 5 9.89 6.28 1.14
C ILE A 5 9.75 5.08 2.07
N LYS A 6 8.56 4.49 2.14
CA LYS A 6 8.31 3.29 2.94
C LYS A 6 8.12 2.06 2.07
N LYS A 7 8.83 1.00 2.43
CA LYS A 7 8.73 -0.30 1.78
C LYS A 7 7.65 -1.13 2.46
N PHE A 8 6.73 -1.69 1.69
CA PHE A 8 5.68 -2.57 2.16
C PHE A 8 5.63 -3.83 1.32
N THR A 9 5.30 -4.95 1.95
CA THR A 9 5.12 -6.22 1.24
C THR A 9 3.62 -6.47 1.10
N VAL A 10 3.14 -6.53 -0.14
CA VAL A 10 1.74 -6.82 -0.46
C VAL A 10 1.65 -8.11 -1.24
N GLN A 11 0.58 -8.87 -1.03
CA GLN A 11 0.25 -10.02 -1.87
C GLN A 11 -0.25 -9.50 -3.21
N CYS A 12 0.59 -9.57 -4.25
CA CYS A 12 0.19 -9.22 -5.61
C CYS A 12 -0.25 -10.46 -6.38
N ASP A 13 -1.19 -10.30 -7.30
CA ASP A 13 -1.58 -11.37 -8.20
C ASP A 13 -0.57 -11.46 -9.36
N PHE A 14 0.01 -12.63 -9.57
CA PHE A 14 0.83 -12.92 -10.73
C PHE A 14 0.21 -14.10 -11.47
N LYS A 15 -0.62 -13.79 -12.48
CA LYS A 15 -1.31 -14.79 -13.30
C LYS A 15 -2.14 -15.79 -12.47
N GLY A 16 -2.87 -15.29 -11.47
CA GLY A 16 -3.69 -16.12 -10.57
C GLY A 16 -2.94 -16.70 -9.37
N GLN A 17 -1.63 -16.48 -9.25
CA GLN A 17 -0.86 -16.85 -8.07
C GLN A 17 -0.53 -15.62 -7.23
N SER A 18 -1.02 -15.59 -6.00
CA SER A 18 -0.66 -14.53 -5.05
C SER A 18 0.79 -14.72 -4.58
N SER A 19 1.64 -13.72 -4.84
CA SER A 19 3.02 -13.72 -4.36
C SER A 19 3.36 -12.42 -3.64
N PRO A 20 4.16 -12.49 -2.56
CA PRO A 20 4.59 -11.30 -1.84
C PRO A 20 5.49 -10.44 -2.72
N PHE A 21 5.08 -9.19 -2.92
CA PHE A 21 5.81 -8.20 -3.68
C PHE A 21 6.07 -6.96 -2.84
N ALA A 22 7.32 -6.51 -2.84
CA ALA A 22 7.72 -5.30 -2.13
C ALA A 22 7.42 -4.05 -2.97
N ILE A 23 6.39 -3.31 -2.57
CA ILE A 23 6.07 -1.98 -3.10
C ILE A 23 6.74 -0.89 -2.26
N TYR A 24 7.08 0.23 -2.89
CA TYR A 24 7.73 1.37 -2.24
C TYR A 24 6.81 2.58 -2.29
N ILE A 25 6.13 2.91 -1.20
CA ILE A 25 5.23 4.05 -1.13
C ILE A 25 6.04 5.30 -0.74
N GLY A 26 6.20 6.21 -1.70
CA GLY A 26 6.73 7.55 -1.48
C GLY A 26 5.63 8.61 -1.46
N ASN A 27 6.02 9.87 -1.31
CA ASN A 27 5.12 11.00 -1.47
C ASN A 27 4.99 11.30 -2.98
N PRO A 28 3.82 11.15 -3.61
CA PRO A 28 3.64 11.57 -4.99
C PRO A 28 3.79 13.08 -5.10
N LYS A 29 4.36 13.56 -6.21
CA LYS A 29 4.10 14.94 -6.63
C LYS A 29 2.60 15.09 -6.84
N SER A 30 2.03 16.23 -6.43
CA SER A 30 0.58 16.53 -6.41
C SER A 30 -0.18 16.24 -7.71
N ASP A 31 0.53 16.04 -8.83
CA ASP A 31 -0.04 15.87 -10.16
C ASP A 31 -0.26 14.41 -10.59
N ALA A 32 0.15 13.40 -9.79
CA ALA A 32 0.03 12.00 -10.19
C ALA A 32 -0.38 11.04 -9.07
N HIS A 33 -1.13 10.00 -9.42
CA HIS A 33 -1.54 8.94 -8.49
C HIS A 33 -0.29 8.21 -7.93
N PRO A 34 -0.15 8.05 -6.60
CA PRO A 34 1.09 7.59 -5.94
C PRO A 34 1.69 6.26 -6.39
N ILE A 35 0.87 5.43 -7.02
CA ILE A 35 1.16 4.02 -7.28
C ILE A 35 0.98 3.70 -8.76
N HIS A 36 0.57 4.67 -9.59
CA HIS A 36 0.32 4.43 -11.01
C HIS A 36 1.57 3.95 -11.73
N HIS A 37 2.71 4.55 -11.39
CA HIS A 37 4.01 4.21 -11.97
C HIS A 37 4.45 2.81 -11.54
N GLN A 38 4.19 2.43 -10.29
CA GLN A 38 4.57 1.10 -9.77
C GLN A 38 3.62 0.01 -10.24
N ASP A 39 2.32 0.28 -10.36
CA ASP A 39 1.35 -0.67 -10.94
C ASP A 39 1.70 -0.93 -12.40
N SER A 40 1.93 0.13 -13.19
CA SER A 40 2.34 0.01 -14.58
C SER A 40 3.67 -0.73 -14.73
N TRP A 41 4.64 -0.49 -13.83
CA TRP A 41 5.90 -1.23 -13.80
C TRP A 41 5.70 -2.70 -13.42
N LEU A 42 4.85 -3.01 -12.44
CA LEU A 42 4.57 -4.38 -12.01
C LEU A 42 3.95 -5.22 -13.14
N VAL A 43 3.00 -4.61 -13.85
CA VAL A 43 2.34 -5.21 -15.02
C VAL A 43 3.36 -5.45 -16.13
N LYS A 44 4.20 -4.45 -16.41
CA LYS A 44 5.15 -4.48 -17.53
C LYS A 44 6.35 -5.39 -17.30
N GLU A 45 6.98 -5.33 -16.13
CA GLU A 45 8.23 -6.05 -15.84
C GLU A 45 7.99 -7.41 -15.21
N ARG A 46 7.00 -7.55 -14.33
CA ARG A 46 6.73 -8.81 -13.62
C ARG A 46 5.51 -9.56 -14.11
N GLY A 47 4.70 -8.98 -15.01
CA GLY A 47 3.46 -9.59 -15.49
C GLY A 47 2.46 -9.83 -14.35
N GLY A 48 2.51 -9.02 -13.30
CA GLY A 48 1.64 -9.11 -12.14
C GLY A 48 0.79 -7.86 -11.96
N ASN A 49 -0.34 -8.02 -11.31
CA ASN A 49 -1.27 -6.95 -10.99
C ASN A 49 -1.42 -6.82 -9.47
N ILE A 50 -1.49 -5.58 -9.00
CA ILE A 50 -1.92 -5.32 -7.62
C ILE A 50 -3.43 -5.63 -7.55
N PRO A 51 -3.90 -6.45 -6.57
CA PRO A 51 -5.32 -6.75 -6.43
C PRO A 51 -6.15 -5.48 -6.27
N ASN A 52 -7.34 -5.43 -6.88
CA ASN A 52 -8.22 -4.27 -6.79
C ASN A 52 -8.50 -3.86 -5.33
N LYS A 53 -8.68 -4.82 -4.43
CA LYS A 53 -8.86 -4.55 -3.00
C LYS A 53 -7.71 -3.72 -2.40
N VAL A 54 -6.47 -4.00 -2.79
CA VAL A 54 -5.28 -3.26 -2.34
C VAL A 54 -5.26 -1.88 -3.00
N LYS A 55 -5.55 -1.78 -4.30
CA LYS A 55 -5.64 -0.49 -5.02
C LYS A 55 -6.67 0.44 -4.40
N GLU A 56 -7.87 -0.06 -4.14
CA GLU A 56 -8.96 0.72 -3.52
C GLU A 56 -8.61 1.16 -2.10
N SER A 57 -7.98 0.29 -1.31
CA SER A 57 -7.53 0.62 0.05
C SER A 57 -6.47 1.73 0.02
N LEU A 58 -5.50 1.63 -0.89
CA LEU A 58 -4.48 2.67 -1.06
C LEU A 58 -5.07 3.98 -1.58
N GLN A 59 -6.06 3.93 -2.48
CA GLN A 59 -6.76 5.13 -2.95
C GLN A 59 -7.53 5.82 -1.82
N LYS A 60 -8.20 5.07 -0.93
CA LYS A 60 -8.86 5.61 0.26
C LYS A 60 -7.87 6.26 1.21
N LEU A 61 -6.75 5.58 1.49
CA LEU A 61 -5.68 6.14 2.33
C LEU A 61 -5.10 7.41 1.70
N TYR A 62 -4.95 7.46 0.37
CA TYR A 62 -4.46 8.66 -0.31
C TYR A 62 -5.41 9.84 -0.14
N LYS A 63 -6.72 9.65 -0.37
CA LYS A 63 -7.72 10.69 -0.11
C LYS A 63 -7.69 11.17 1.34
N LEU A 64 -7.71 10.24 2.29
CA LEU A 64 -7.66 10.56 3.72
C LEU A 64 -6.38 11.34 4.08
N SER A 65 -5.26 10.99 3.46
CA SER A 65 -4.00 11.70 3.65
C SER A 65 -4.06 13.15 3.17
N GLN A 66 -4.72 13.40 2.03
CA GLN A 66 -4.91 14.75 1.51
C GLN A 66 -5.92 15.55 2.34
N GLU A 67 -7.03 14.94 2.74
CA GLU A 67 -8.07 15.58 3.56
C GLU A 67 -7.56 16.00 4.94
N ASN A 68 -6.67 15.20 5.54
CA ASN A 68 -6.12 15.47 6.87
C ASN A 68 -4.76 16.17 6.83
N GLY A 69 -4.20 16.42 5.64
CA GLY A 69 -2.85 16.98 5.49
C GLY A 69 -1.74 16.11 6.09
N VAL A 70 -1.94 14.79 6.15
CA VAL A 70 -0.95 13.84 6.71
C VAL A 70 -0.16 13.17 5.59
N SER A 71 1.03 12.68 5.92
CA SER A 71 1.87 12.00 4.93
C SER A 71 1.26 10.65 4.53
N PHE A 72 1.05 10.44 3.23
CA PHE A 72 0.49 9.19 2.70
C PHE A 72 1.30 7.95 3.11
N SER A 73 2.64 8.07 3.11
CA SER A 73 3.54 6.99 3.51
C SER A 73 3.42 6.63 5.00
N GLU A 74 3.29 7.63 5.88
CA GLU A 74 3.02 7.45 7.32
C GLU A 74 1.67 6.76 7.54
N LEU A 75 0.62 7.24 6.87
CA LEU A 75 -0.72 6.69 6.99
C LEU A 75 -0.80 5.23 6.50
N CYS A 76 -0.11 4.89 5.41
CA CYS A 76 0.01 3.50 4.95
C CYS A 76 0.73 2.61 5.98
N ALA A 77 1.82 3.09 6.57
CA ALA A 77 2.54 2.34 7.60
C ALA A 77 1.68 2.14 8.85
N TYR A 78 0.94 3.16 9.25
CA TYR A 78 -0.01 3.05 10.35
C TYR A 78 -1.09 2.00 10.04
N ALA A 79 -1.73 2.07 8.87
CA ALA A 79 -2.74 1.10 8.46
C ALA A 79 -2.22 -0.34 8.48
N ILE A 80 -1.01 -0.57 7.95
CA ILE A 80 -0.37 -1.91 7.96
C ILE A 80 -0.03 -2.35 9.39
N THR A 81 0.44 -1.44 10.25
CA THR A 81 0.70 -1.73 11.66
C THR A 81 -0.60 -2.09 12.39
N VAL A 82 -1.69 -1.37 12.13
CA VAL A 82 -3.02 -1.65 12.70
C VAL A 82 -3.54 -3.02 12.26
N VAL A 83 -3.38 -3.38 10.98
CA VAL A 83 -3.76 -4.71 10.47
C VAL A 83 -2.89 -5.79 11.12
N SER A 84 -1.57 -5.60 11.15
CA SER A 84 -0.61 -6.55 11.76
C SER A 84 -0.82 -6.75 13.27
N ASN A 85 -1.38 -5.74 13.94
CA ASN A 85 -1.74 -5.79 15.36
C ASN A 85 -3.17 -6.33 15.59
N ASN A 86 -4.10 -6.17 14.64
CA ASN A 86 -5.45 -6.74 14.74
C ASN A 86 -5.43 -8.27 14.61
N ASP A 87 -4.51 -8.84 13.82
CA ASP A 87 -4.30 -10.31 13.79
C ASP A 87 -3.82 -10.89 15.13
N LYS A 88 -3.31 -10.06 16.06
CA LYS A 88 -2.94 -10.50 17.42
C LYS A 88 -4.06 -10.33 18.45
N LYS A 89 -5.25 -9.87 18.06
CA LYS A 89 -6.38 -9.63 18.96
C LYS A 89 -7.54 -10.61 18.73
N SER A 90 -7.17 -11.86 18.42
CA SER A 90 -8.07 -13.01 18.36
C SER A 90 -7.46 -14.21 19.10
N ASP A 91 -6.85 -13.98 20.28
CA ASP A 91 -6.57 -15.03 21.26
C ASP A 91 -6.45 -14.42 22.67
N ASP A 92 -7.60 -14.14 23.27
CA ASP A 92 -7.88 -14.01 24.72
C ASP A 92 -9.41 -13.85 24.76
N LYS A 93 -10.25 -14.78 25.24
CA LYS A 93 -10.16 -15.78 26.30
C LYS A 93 -11.43 -16.67 26.15
N GLN A 94 -11.34 -18.00 25.97
CA GLN A 94 -11.36 -19.05 27.01
C GLN A 94 -12.47 -18.92 28.07
#